data_AF-A0A841IWP8-F1
#
_entry.id   AF-A0A841IWP8-F1
#
_cell.length_a   1.000
_cell.length_b   1.000
_cell.length_c   1.000
_cell.angle_alpha   90.00
_cell.angle_beta   90.00
_cell.angle_gamma   90.00
#
_symmetry.space_group_name_H-M   'P 1'
#
loop_
_entity.id
_entity.type
_entity.pdbx_description
1 polymer ?
#
loop_
_entity_poly.entity_id
_entity_poly.type
_entity_poly.pdbx_seq_one_letter_code
_entity_poly.pdbx_strand_id
1 'polypeptide(L)'
;MTRRSVGYGFTPPRRSVVNGFTLIELMVALVIFAMLSSAGVYLLHGAVSAQGAVREHLDTQASLIRTHKLMEQDLAQAVSRISRTETGTLAPAFYGRGVQGDLPLIEFVRGGWSNLDNAPRPNLQKIAYWFREEGPGGPRLERQTTGQVDGAVPGAPVNLIDRVSKLDIAYRDETGAWLPDWQNKGAKDMPTAVRLIVTRDKEPSLTLLFVVGNGAQPKQTEPIIQVPTGPVTDGPTRQTPVAPPMPGVPGA
;
A
#
# COMPACT_ATOMS: atom_id res chain seq x y z
N MET A 1 104.03 62.36 -13.88
CA MET A 1 103.44 61.50 -14.94
C MET A 1 102.40 60.60 -14.29
N THR A 2 101.21 60.63 -14.85
CA THR A 2 99.92 60.22 -14.29
C THR A 2 99.68 58.71 -14.44
N ARG A 3 99.01 58.07 -13.46
CA ARG A 3 97.90 57.14 -13.76
C ARG A 3 97.10 56.81 -12.50
N ARG A 4 95.96 57.50 -12.34
CA ARG A 4 94.80 56.94 -11.63
C ARG A 4 94.22 55.83 -12.51
N SER A 5 94.16 54.62 -11.98
CA SER A 5 93.37 53.54 -12.57
C SER A 5 92.01 53.53 -11.88
N VAL A 6 90.95 53.82 -12.63
CA VAL A 6 89.55 53.70 -12.20
C VAL A 6 89.15 52.24 -12.39
N GLY A 7 89.00 51.50 -11.29
CA GLY A 7 88.43 50.16 -11.32
C GLY A 7 86.92 50.23 -11.47
N TYR A 8 86.40 49.92 -12.65
CA TYR A 8 84.98 49.63 -12.84
C TYR A 8 84.67 48.28 -12.17
N GLY A 9 84.04 48.32 -10.99
CA GLY A 9 83.46 47.15 -10.34
C GLY A 9 82.22 46.69 -11.11
N PHE A 10 82.40 45.79 -12.07
CA PHE A 10 81.31 45.05 -12.70
C PHE A 10 80.80 44.00 -11.71
N THR A 11 79.66 44.24 -11.05
CA THR A 11 78.98 43.20 -10.27
C THR A 11 78.25 42.30 -11.27
N PRO A 12 78.69 41.05 -11.51
CA PRO A 12 78.00 40.19 -12.45
C PRO A 12 76.59 39.88 -11.90
N PRO A 13 75.54 39.88 -12.75
CA PRO A 13 74.24 39.41 -12.33
C PRO A 13 74.38 37.97 -11.83
N ARG A 14 73.88 37.68 -10.62
CA ARG A 14 73.76 36.31 -10.15
C ARG A 14 72.92 35.56 -11.18
N ARG A 15 73.52 34.60 -11.88
CA ARG A 15 72.78 33.64 -12.69
C ARG A 15 71.79 32.96 -11.75
N SER A 16 70.50 33.24 -11.90
CA SER A 16 69.48 32.33 -11.42
C SER A 16 69.74 31.02 -12.15
N VAL A 17 70.18 29.99 -11.42
CA VAL A 17 70.31 28.66 -11.98
C VAL A 17 68.89 28.23 -12.33
N VAL A 18 68.57 28.23 -13.63
CA VAL A 18 67.34 27.64 -14.13
C VAL A 18 67.57 26.14 -14.06
N ASN A 19 67.11 25.51 -12.98
CA ASN A 19 67.08 24.07 -12.86
C ASN A 19 66.01 23.55 -13.83
N GLY A 20 66.43 22.86 -14.89
CA GLY A 20 65.51 22.15 -15.78
C GLY A 20 64.98 20.89 -15.11
N PHE A 21 63.70 20.58 -15.31
CA PHE A 21 63.09 19.33 -14.84
C PHE A 21 63.76 18.12 -15.50
N THR A 22 64.04 17.08 -14.72
CA THR A 22 64.56 15.81 -15.26
C THR A 22 63.42 14.96 -15.82
N LEU A 23 63.73 14.08 -16.78
CA LEU A 23 62.76 13.12 -17.32
C LEU A 23 62.13 12.27 -16.20
N ILE A 24 62.94 11.83 -15.24
CA ILE A 24 62.49 10.98 -14.12
C ILE A 24 61.52 11.72 -13.20
N GLU A 25 61.70 13.02 -12.99
CA GLU A 25 60.81 13.84 -12.14
C GLU A 25 59.43 14.02 -12.77
N LEU A 26 59.38 14.26 -14.09
CA LEU A 26 58.12 14.28 -14.84
C LEU A 26 57.44 12.90 -14.81
N MET A 27 58.20 11.81 -14.97
CA MET A 27 57.65 10.45 -14.91
C MET A 27 57.07 10.12 -13.54
N VAL A 28 57.78 10.43 -12.45
CA VAL A 28 57.28 10.22 -11.09
C VAL A 28 56.04 11.07 -10.83
N ALA A 29 56.03 12.33 -11.25
CA ALA A 29 54.86 13.21 -11.13
C ALA A 29 53.64 12.65 -11.88
N LEU A 30 53.84 12.15 -13.11
CA LEU A 30 52.78 11.53 -13.91
C LEU A 30 52.25 10.24 -13.28
N VAL A 31 53.12 9.40 -12.70
CA VAL A 31 52.72 8.17 -12.02
C VAL A 31 51.86 8.49 -10.79
N ILE A 32 52.32 9.42 -9.93
CA ILE A 32 51.56 9.83 -8.74
C ILE A 32 50.23 10.47 -9.16
N PHE A 33 50.25 11.36 -10.16
CA PHE A 33 49.04 12.00 -10.68
C PHE A 33 48.06 10.96 -11.24
N ALA A 34 48.53 9.99 -12.00
CA ALA A 34 47.70 8.90 -12.53
C ALA A 34 47.11 8.05 -11.40
N MET A 35 47.88 7.74 -10.35
CA MET A 35 47.40 7.00 -9.18
C MET A 35 46.31 7.77 -8.43
N LEU A 36 46.54 9.05 -8.13
CA LEU A 36 45.56 9.91 -7.44
C LEU A 36 44.29 10.10 -8.27
N SER A 37 44.45 10.35 -9.57
CA SER A 37 43.32 10.49 -10.50
C SER A 37 42.49 9.20 -10.55
N SER A 38 43.15 8.05 -10.66
CA SER A 38 42.47 6.74 -10.67
C SER A 38 41.74 6.50 -9.35
N ALA A 39 42.37 6.77 -8.20
CA ALA A 39 41.74 6.64 -6.89
C ALA A 39 40.49 7.53 -6.76
N GLY A 40 40.56 8.78 -7.23
CA GLY A 40 39.42 9.70 -7.27
C GLY A 40 38.27 9.17 -8.13
N VAL A 41 38.58 8.64 -9.33
CA VAL A 41 37.58 8.02 -10.21
C VAL A 41 36.95 6.78 -9.57
N TYR A 42 37.72 5.93 -8.90
CA TYR A 42 37.19 4.76 -8.20
C TYR A 42 36.22 5.14 -7.07
N LEU A 43 36.57 6.15 -6.27
CA LEU A 43 35.69 6.65 -5.21
C LEU A 43 34.39 7.21 -5.78
N LEU A 44 34.46 8.00 -6.86
CA LEU A 44 33.28 8.53 -7.52
C LEU A 44 32.39 7.42 -8.09
N HIS A 45 32.98 6.43 -8.75
CA HIS A 45 32.25 5.29 -9.28
C HIS A 45 31.54 4.49 -8.18
N GLY A 46 32.22 4.28 -7.04
CA GLY A 46 31.64 3.63 -5.88
C GLY A 46 30.45 4.42 -5.31
N ALA A 47 30.59 5.75 -5.20
CA ALA A 47 29.51 6.62 -4.72
C ALA A 47 28.29 6.59 -5.65
N VAL A 48 28.50 6.70 -6.97
CA VAL A 48 27.41 6.64 -7.97
C VAL A 48 26.72 5.28 -7.94
N SER A 49 27.47 4.19 -7.85
CA SER A 49 26.91 2.83 -7.78
C SER A 49 26.09 2.62 -6.51
N ALA A 50 26.59 3.09 -5.37
CA ALA A 50 25.86 3.03 -4.11
C ALA A 50 24.57 3.87 -4.16
N GLN A 51 24.60 5.06 -4.74
CA GLN A 51 23.41 5.88 -4.96
C GLN A 51 22.37 5.17 -5.85
N GLY A 52 22.82 4.50 -6.91
CA GLY A 52 21.97 3.69 -7.78
C GLY A 52 21.27 2.57 -7.01
N ALA A 53 22.02 1.79 -6.21
CA ALA A 53 21.47 0.71 -5.40
C ALA A 53 20.48 1.20 -4.34
N VAL A 54 20.77 2.32 -3.67
CA VAL A 54 19.85 2.93 -2.70
C VAL A 54 18.57 3.38 -3.38
N ARG A 55 18.67 4.02 -4.55
CA ARG A 55 17.50 4.48 -5.31
C ARG A 55 16.60 3.31 -5.70
N GLU A 56 17.17 2.24 -6.24
CA GLU A 56 16.41 1.02 -6.60
C GLU A 56 15.68 0.43 -5.39
N HIS A 57 16.35 0.39 -4.24
CA HIS A 57 15.74 -0.08 -3.00
C HIS A 57 14.57 0.81 -2.53
N LEU A 58 14.73 2.14 -2.59
CA LEU A 58 13.67 3.08 -2.23
C LEU A 58 12.49 3.02 -3.19
N ASP A 59 12.73 2.89 -4.50
CA ASP A 59 11.67 2.75 -5.50
C ASP A 59 10.86 1.46 -5.26
N THR A 60 11.57 0.38 -4.91
CA THR A 60 10.99 -0.89 -4.46
C THR A 60 10.07 -0.72 -3.24
N GLN A 61 10.56 -0.09 -2.17
CA GLN A 61 9.79 0.10 -0.95
C GLN A 61 8.57 0.99 -1.20
N ALA A 62 8.75 2.04 -1.99
CA ALA A 62 7.67 2.93 -2.38
C ALA A 62 6.57 2.17 -3.15
N SER A 63 6.92 1.21 -4.03
CA SER A 63 5.94 0.38 -4.72
C SER A 63 5.12 -0.50 -3.77
N LEU A 64 5.78 -1.12 -2.79
CA LEU A 64 5.11 -1.93 -1.77
C LEU A 64 4.17 -1.09 -0.91
N ILE A 65 4.59 0.09 -0.47
CA ILE A 65 3.76 1.01 0.33
C ILE A 65 2.55 1.48 -0.47
N ARG A 66 2.74 1.88 -1.74
CA ARG A 66 1.64 2.26 -2.63
C ARG A 66 0.65 1.11 -2.82
N THR A 67 1.15 -0.10 -3.04
CA THR A 67 0.33 -1.31 -3.18
C THR A 67 -0.49 -1.58 -1.92
N HIS A 68 0.16 -1.57 -0.75
CA HIS A 68 -0.50 -1.76 0.52
C HIS A 68 -1.62 -0.73 0.72
N LYS A 69 -1.33 0.57 0.51
CA LYS A 69 -2.32 1.64 0.69
C LYS A 69 -3.48 1.54 -0.27
N LEU A 70 -3.22 1.18 -1.52
CA LEU A 70 -4.27 0.98 -2.52
C LEU A 70 -5.18 -0.19 -2.13
N MET A 71 -4.59 -1.32 -1.74
CA MET A 71 -5.32 -2.53 -1.36
C MET A 71 -6.09 -2.34 -0.05
N GLU A 72 -5.50 -1.64 0.93
CA GLU A 72 -6.15 -1.20 2.16
C GLU A 72 -7.39 -0.33 1.84
N GLN A 73 -7.25 0.66 0.95
CA GLN A 73 -8.36 1.52 0.54
C GLN A 73 -9.46 0.75 -0.22
N ASP A 74 -9.08 -0.17 -1.10
CA ASP A 74 -10.05 -0.97 -1.85
C ASP A 74 -10.82 -1.89 -0.91
N LEU A 75 -10.12 -2.67 -0.09
CA LEU A 75 -10.73 -3.64 0.82
C LEU A 75 -11.54 -2.97 1.93
N ALA A 76 -11.08 -1.86 2.51
CA ALA A 76 -11.84 -1.11 3.53
C ALA A 76 -13.16 -0.53 2.99
N GLN A 77 -13.28 -0.36 1.67
CA GLN A 77 -14.49 0.12 1.01
C GLN A 77 -15.28 -1.00 0.33
N ALA A 78 -14.92 -2.26 0.56
CA ALA A 78 -15.65 -3.39 0.02
C ALA A 78 -17.11 -3.40 0.54
N VAL A 79 -18.06 -3.67 -0.35
CA VAL A 79 -19.49 -3.68 -0.04
C VAL A 79 -20.09 -5.03 -0.41
N SER A 80 -21.10 -5.47 0.38
CA SER A 80 -21.86 -6.69 0.10
C SER A 80 -22.83 -6.48 -1.08
N ARG A 81 -22.30 -6.33 -2.30
CA ARG A 81 -23.06 -6.16 -3.54
C ARG A 81 -22.74 -7.27 -4.53
N ILE A 82 -23.74 -8.11 -4.82
CA ILE A 82 -23.72 -9.05 -5.94
C ILE A 82 -23.58 -8.26 -7.25
N SER A 83 -22.77 -8.77 -8.17
CA SER A 83 -22.48 -8.14 -9.46
C SER A 83 -22.73 -9.13 -10.62
N ARG A 84 -22.44 -8.70 -11.84
CA ARG A 84 -22.45 -9.59 -13.02
C ARG A 84 -21.09 -9.65 -13.70
N THR A 85 -20.72 -10.84 -14.16
CA THR A 85 -19.61 -11.04 -15.09
C THR A 85 -19.92 -10.40 -16.44
N GLU A 86 -18.92 -10.27 -17.31
CA GLU A 86 -19.08 -9.79 -18.69
C GLU A 86 -20.15 -10.59 -19.47
N THR A 87 -20.24 -11.90 -19.22
CA THR A 87 -21.25 -12.79 -19.82
C THR A 87 -22.65 -12.66 -19.21
N GLY A 88 -22.84 -11.76 -18.23
CA GLY A 88 -24.12 -11.50 -17.57
C GLY A 88 -24.46 -12.48 -16.42
N THR A 89 -23.59 -13.44 -16.13
CA THR A 89 -23.76 -14.39 -15.01
C THR A 89 -23.60 -13.67 -13.67
N LEU A 90 -24.33 -14.09 -12.63
CA LEU A 90 -24.17 -13.53 -11.29
C LEU A 90 -22.79 -13.86 -10.72
N ALA A 91 -22.14 -12.86 -10.14
CA ALA A 91 -20.90 -12.99 -9.38
C ALA A 91 -21.17 -12.61 -7.91
N PRO A 92 -20.60 -13.35 -6.93
CA PRO A 92 -20.80 -13.07 -5.52
C PRO A 92 -20.26 -11.69 -5.14
N ALA A 93 -20.68 -11.17 -3.99
CA ALA A 93 -20.20 -9.88 -3.49
C ALA A 93 -18.69 -9.85 -3.25
N PHE A 94 -18.13 -11.00 -2.89
CA PHE A 94 -16.70 -11.22 -2.76
C PHE A 94 -16.37 -12.62 -3.29
N TYR A 95 -15.34 -12.67 -4.13
CA TYR A 95 -14.71 -13.89 -4.60
C TYR A 95 -13.27 -13.88 -4.11
N GLY A 96 -12.81 -15.03 -3.63
CA GLY A 96 -11.45 -15.21 -3.17
C GLY A 96 -10.97 -16.64 -3.39
N ARG A 97 -9.71 -16.82 -3.77
CA ARG A 97 -9.05 -18.12 -3.87
C ARG A 97 -7.55 -18.02 -3.57
N GLY A 98 -6.92 -19.16 -3.33
CA GLY A 98 -5.46 -19.29 -3.37
C GLY A 98 -4.89 -19.18 -4.79
N VAL A 99 -3.57 -19.00 -4.89
CA VAL A 99 -2.84 -18.81 -6.16
C VAL A 99 -2.89 -20.06 -7.02
N GLN A 100 -3.79 -20.09 -8.01
CA GLN A 100 -3.99 -21.23 -8.90
C GLN A 100 -4.70 -20.79 -10.19
N GLY A 101 -4.11 -21.14 -11.34
CA GLY A 101 -4.72 -20.93 -12.65
C GLY A 101 -4.82 -19.46 -13.05
N ASP A 102 -5.59 -19.21 -14.11
CA ASP A 102 -5.75 -17.87 -14.71
C ASP A 102 -7.05 -17.17 -14.26
N LEU A 103 -7.31 -17.22 -12.95
CA LEU A 103 -8.47 -16.57 -12.32
C LEU A 103 -7.99 -15.51 -11.33
N PRO A 104 -8.82 -14.49 -11.03
CA PRO A 104 -8.42 -13.47 -10.07
C PRO A 104 -8.23 -14.10 -8.69
N LEU A 105 -7.24 -13.62 -7.94
CA LEU A 105 -7.07 -14.01 -6.55
C LEU A 105 -8.25 -13.52 -5.72
N ILE A 106 -8.62 -12.26 -5.94
CA ILE A 106 -9.72 -11.59 -5.26
C ILE A 106 -10.50 -10.81 -6.30
N GLU A 107 -11.83 -10.88 -6.24
CA GLU A 107 -12.72 -10.00 -6.99
C GLU A 107 -13.86 -9.54 -6.09
N PHE A 108 -14.17 -8.25 -6.08
CA PHE A 108 -15.23 -7.69 -5.25
C PHE A 108 -15.71 -6.33 -5.75
N VAL A 109 -16.80 -5.84 -5.17
CA VAL A 109 -17.29 -4.49 -5.41
C VAL A 109 -16.90 -3.59 -4.25
N ARG A 110 -16.34 -2.42 -4.56
CA ARG A 110 -16.09 -1.36 -3.58
C ARG A 110 -16.94 -0.13 -3.82
N GLY A 111 -17.16 0.63 -2.76
CA GLY A 111 -17.65 2.00 -2.83
C GLY A 111 -16.55 3.05 -2.98
N GLY A 112 -16.94 4.29 -2.72
CA GLY A 112 -16.02 5.44 -2.69
C GLY A 112 -15.39 5.79 -4.04
N TRP A 113 -15.95 5.34 -5.16
CA TRP A 113 -15.50 5.77 -6.48
C TRP A 113 -16.23 7.05 -6.87
N SER A 114 -15.75 8.18 -6.37
CA SER A 114 -16.38 9.49 -6.58
C SER A 114 -16.67 9.78 -8.05
N ASN A 115 -17.88 10.26 -8.31
CA ASN A 115 -18.36 10.67 -9.63
C ASN A 115 -18.51 12.19 -9.70
N LEU A 116 -17.40 12.91 -9.46
CA LEU A 116 -17.32 14.38 -9.51
C LEU A 116 -17.59 14.92 -10.93
N ASP A 117 -17.31 14.08 -11.93
CA ASP A 117 -17.54 14.30 -13.36
C ASP A 117 -18.99 14.04 -13.79
N ASN A 118 -19.86 13.58 -12.88
CA ASN A 118 -21.28 13.30 -13.12
C ASN A 118 -21.55 12.39 -14.33
N ALA A 119 -20.64 11.43 -14.58
CA ALA A 119 -20.79 10.44 -15.63
C ALA A 119 -21.95 9.47 -15.30
N PRO A 120 -22.56 8.79 -16.28
CA PRO A 120 -23.66 7.83 -16.06
C PRO A 120 -23.16 6.49 -15.48
N ARG A 121 -22.59 6.55 -14.27
CA ARG A 121 -21.99 5.42 -13.55
C ARG A 121 -22.26 5.55 -12.05
N PRO A 122 -22.40 4.43 -11.31
CA PRO A 122 -22.54 4.48 -9.86
C PRO A 122 -21.21 4.89 -9.20
N ASN A 123 -21.26 5.33 -7.94
CA ASN A 123 -20.07 5.50 -7.09
C ASN A 123 -19.46 4.16 -6.61
N LEU A 124 -19.74 3.10 -7.35
CA LEU A 124 -19.35 1.71 -7.07
C LEU A 124 -18.46 1.22 -8.21
N GLN A 125 -17.41 0.50 -7.86
CA GLN A 125 -16.44 -0.01 -8.82
C GLN A 125 -16.16 -1.48 -8.53
N LYS A 126 -16.08 -2.30 -9.58
CA LYS A 126 -15.65 -3.69 -9.46
C LYS A 126 -14.13 -3.74 -9.57
N ILE A 127 -13.49 -4.43 -8.63
CA ILE A 127 -12.03 -4.55 -8.52
C ILE A 127 -11.67 -6.03 -8.60
N ALA A 128 -10.61 -6.34 -9.33
CA ALA A 128 -9.98 -7.65 -9.33
C ALA A 128 -8.48 -7.54 -9.10
N TYR A 129 -7.93 -8.39 -8.24
CA TYR A 129 -6.50 -8.58 -8.07
C TYR A 129 -6.07 -9.90 -8.70
N TRP A 130 -5.00 -9.85 -9.48
CA TRP A 130 -4.51 -10.97 -10.26
C TRP A 130 -3.07 -11.26 -9.93
N PHE A 131 -2.72 -12.54 -9.88
CA PHE A 131 -1.34 -12.96 -9.95
C PHE A 131 -1.05 -13.45 -11.35
N ARG A 132 -0.02 -12.90 -11.98
CA ARG A 132 0.46 -13.34 -13.29
C ARG A 132 1.78 -14.04 -13.09
N GLU A 133 1.86 -15.32 -13.45
CA GLU A 133 3.11 -16.08 -13.44
C GLU A 133 4.01 -15.70 -14.62
N GLU A 134 3.42 -15.27 -15.74
CA GLU A 134 4.12 -14.95 -16.97
C GLU A 134 3.88 -13.51 -17.45
N GLY A 135 4.80 -13.02 -18.28
CA GLY A 135 4.72 -11.71 -18.94
C GLY A 135 5.96 -10.83 -18.74
N PRO A 136 5.95 -9.60 -19.27
CA PRO A 136 7.08 -8.68 -19.16
C PRO A 136 7.37 -8.38 -17.68
N GLY A 137 8.62 -8.57 -17.25
CA GLY A 137 9.03 -8.37 -15.85
C GLY A 137 8.83 -9.58 -14.93
N GLY A 138 8.32 -10.71 -15.44
CA GLY A 138 8.17 -11.96 -14.69
C GLY A 138 6.91 -12.01 -13.83
N PRO A 139 6.90 -12.85 -12.78
CA PRO A 139 5.76 -13.02 -11.90
C PRO A 139 5.42 -11.73 -11.14
N ARG A 140 4.13 -11.32 -11.16
CA ARG A 140 3.70 -10.02 -10.63
C ARG A 140 2.26 -10.01 -10.13
N LEU A 141 1.98 -9.07 -9.22
CA LEU A 141 0.63 -8.77 -8.74
C LEU A 141 0.06 -7.59 -9.53
N GLU A 142 -1.12 -7.76 -10.12
CA GLU A 142 -1.84 -6.75 -10.88
C GLU A 142 -3.17 -6.42 -10.22
N ARG A 143 -3.66 -5.21 -10.48
CA ARG A 143 -5.00 -4.75 -10.14
C ARG A 143 -5.72 -4.32 -11.40
N GLN A 144 -6.97 -4.74 -11.54
CA GLN A 144 -7.83 -4.38 -12.64
C GLN A 144 -9.14 -3.79 -12.12
N THR A 145 -9.69 -2.82 -12.85
CA THR A 145 -10.96 -2.18 -12.49
C THR A 145 -11.94 -2.23 -13.64
N THR A 146 -13.22 -2.41 -13.32
CA THR A 146 -14.31 -2.32 -14.29
C THR A 146 -15.14 -1.08 -14.02
N GLY A 147 -15.39 -0.29 -15.07
CA GLY A 147 -16.11 0.99 -14.97
C GLY A 147 -17.60 0.86 -14.66
N GLN A 148 -18.21 -0.29 -14.95
CA GLN A 148 -19.55 -0.64 -14.44
C GLN A 148 -19.45 -1.95 -13.68
N VAL A 149 -20.27 -2.06 -12.63
CA VAL A 149 -20.27 -3.25 -11.77
C VAL A 149 -20.87 -4.47 -12.47
N ASP A 150 -21.78 -4.24 -13.43
CA ASP A 150 -22.55 -5.30 -14.06
C ASP A 150 -22.25 -5.38 -15.56
N GLY A 151 -21.60 -6.47 -16.00
CA GLY A 151 -21.47 -6.81 -17.42
C GLY A 151 -20.50 -5.98 -18.26
N ALA A 152 -19.78 -5.02 -17.68
CA ALA A 152 -18.81 -4.24 -18.42
C ALA A 152 -17.47 -4.98 -18.60
N VAL A 153 -16.81 -4.65 -19.71
CA VAL A 153 -15.44 -5.10 -20.01
C VAL A 153 -14.48 -4.46 -19.00
N PRO A 154 -13.63 -5.26 -18.32
CA PRO A 154 -12.60 -4.74 -17.45
C PRO A 154 -11.62 -3.82 -18.17
N GLY A 155 -11.15 -2.77 -17.49
CA GLY A 155 -10.10 -1.89 -18.02
C GLY A 155 -8.72 -2.57 -18.07
N ALA A 156 -7.71 -1.82 -18.53
CA ALA A 156 -6.33 -2.32 -18.54
C ALA A 156 -5.83 -2.59 -17.11
N PRO A 157 -5.11 -3.70 -16.87
CA PRO A 157 -4.53 -3.99 -15.57
C PRO A 157 -3.38 -3.03 -15.25
N VAL A 158 -3.22 -2.72 -13.97
CA VAL A 158 -2.12 -1.92 -13.41
C VAL A 158 -1.24 -2.85 -12.59
N ASN A 159 0.04 -2.87 -12.91
CA ASN A 159 1.03 -3.62 -12.15
C ASN A 159 1.30 -2.94 -10.80
N LEU A 160 1.35 -3.75 -9.73
CA LEU A 160 1.51 -3.29 -8.35
C LEU A 160 2.87 -3.71 -7.77
N ILE A 161 3.21 -4.98 -7.93
CA ILE A 161 4.44 -5.58 -7.38
C ILE A 161 5.04 -6.50 -8.44
N ASP A 162 6.29 -6.22 -8.80
CA ASP A 162 7.12 -7.07 -9.66
C ASP A 162 7.94 -8.08 -8.86
N ARG A 163 8.51 -9.07 -9.58
CA ARG A 163 9.48 -10.05 -9.06
C ARG A 163 8.94 -10.84 -7.87
N VAL A 164 7.67 -11.24 -7.94
CA VAL A 164 6.98 -11.98 -6.87
C VAL A 164 7.30 -13.47 -7.00
N SER A 165 8.25 -13.96 -6.22
CA SER A 165 8.68 -15.37 -6.26
C SER A 165 7.71 -16.32 -5.54
N LYS A 166 6.99 -15.83 -4.54
CA LYS A 166 5.95 -16.59 -3.84
C LYS A 166 4.83 -15.68 -3.39
N LEU A 167 3.60 -16.17 -3.52
CA LEU A 167 2.41 -15.48 -3.07
C LEU A 167 1.49 -16.48 -2.37
N ASP A 168 0.99 -16.11 -1.20
CA ASP A 168 -0.04 -16.86 -0.48
C ASP A 168 -1.14 -15.90 0.00
N ILE A 169 -2.37 -16.36 0.00
CA ILE A 169 -3.53 -15.55 0.38
C ILE A 169 -4.51 -16.37 1.20
N ALA A 170 -5.03 -15.75 2.25
CA ALA A 170 -6.05 -16.34 3.10
C ALA A 170 -7.12 -15.31 3.48
N TYR A 171 -8.31 -15.81 3.77
CA TYR A 171 -9.51 -15.03 4.04
C TYR A 171 -10.01 -15.38 5.44
N ARG A 172 -10.29 -14.36 6.25
CA ARG A 172 -10.78 -14.56 7.61
C ARG A 172 -12.30 -14.55 7.63
N ASP A 173 -12.93 -15.55 8.22
CA ASP A 173 -14.39 -15.57 8.36
C ASP A 173 -14.88 -14.84 9.62
N GLU A 174 -16.20 -14.85 9.85
CA GLU A 174 -16.84 -14.24 11.02
C GLU A 174 -16.49 -14.95 12.34
N THR A 175 -16.13 -16.24 12.29
CA THR A 175 -15.67 -17.00 13.47
C THR A 175 -14.21 -16.69 13.83
N GLY A 176 -13.50 -16.01 12.91
CA GLY A 176 -12.10 -15.65 13.03
C GLY A 176 -11.14 -16.68 12.45
N ALA A 177 -11.63 -17.74 11.82
CA ALA A 177 -10.83 -18.77 11.17
C ALA A 177 -10.27 -18.26 9.84
N TRP A 178 -9.04 -18.69 9.50
CA TRP A 178 -8.40 -18.41 8.21
C TRP A 178 -8.69 -19.52 7.22
N LEU A 179 -9.28 -19.17 6.09
CA LEU A 179 -9.65 -20.06 5.00
C LEU A 179 -8.80 -19.78 3.76
N PRO A 180 -8.44 -20.81 2.97
CA PRO A 180 -7.65 -20.65 1.74
C PRO A 180 -8.47 -20.13 0.55
N ASP A 181 -9.81 -20.18 0.63
CA ASP A 181 -10.72 -19.74 -0.41
C ASP A 181 -12.00 -19.10 0.15
N TRP A 182 -12.65 -18.31 -0.70
CA TRP A 182 -13.90 -17.58 -0.45
C TRP A 182 -14.83 -17.64 -1.66
N GLN A 183 -14.91 -18.80 -2.34
CA GLN A 183 -15.75 -18.98 -3.53
C GLN A 183 -17.05 -19.74 -3.24
N ASN A 184 -17.05 -20.60 -2.22
CA ASN A 184 -18.19 -21.46 -1.84
C ASN A 184 -18.98 -20.91 -0.65
N LYS A 185 -19.08 -19.58 -0.56
CA LYS A 185 -19.80 -18.88 0.50
C LYS A 185 -21.14 -18.36 -0.02
N GLY A 186 -22.00 -17.88 0.87
CA GLY A 186 -23.24 -17.21 0.47
C GLY A 186 -22.94 -16.04 -0.47
N ALA A 187 -23.82 -15.78 -1.42
CA ALA A 187 -23.58 -14.78 -2.48
C ALA A 187 -23.32 -13.36 -1.96
N LYS A 188 -23.66 -13.07 -0.70
CA LYS A 188 -23.46 -11.78 -0.02
C LYS A 188 -22.40 -11.84 1.08
N ASP A 189 -21.84 -13.01 1.35
CA ASP A 189 -20.90 -13.20 2.46
C ASP A 189 -19.56 -12.54 2.12
N MET A 190 -19.03 -11.79 3.08
CA MET A 190 -17.76 -11.09 2.97
C MET A 190 -16.79 -11.68 3.99
N PRO A 191 -15.49 -11.83 3.69
CA PRO A 191 -14.52 -12.09 4.73
C PRO A 191 -14.41 -10.87 5.66
N THR A 192 -13.97 -11.08 6.89
CA THR A 192 -13.68 -10.00 7.85
C THR A 192 -12.30 -9.39 7.64
N ALA A 193 -11.35 -10.18 7.12
CA ALA A 193 -10.01 -9.75 6.77
C ALA A 193 -9.42 -10.59 5.64
N VAL A 194 -8.42 -10.03 4.94
CA VAL A 194 -7.58 -10.72 3.97
C VAL A 194 -6.14 -10.64 4.42
N ARG A 195 -5.43 -11.77 4.39
CA ARG A 195 -4.00 -11.84 4.58
C ARG A 195 -3.33 -12.18 3.26
N LEU A 196 -2.35 -11.38 2.87
CA LEU A 196 -1.50 -11.63 1.71
C LEU A 196 -0.06 -11.78 2.18
N ILE A 197 0.59 -12.89 1.87
CA ILE A 197 2.02 -13.11 2.12
C ILE A 197 2.73 -13.05 0.78
N VAL A 198 3.56 -12.03 0.59
CA VAL A 198 4.31 -11.78 -0.63
C VAL A 198 5.79 -12.02 -0.36
N THR A 199 6.45 -12.83 -1.17
CA THR A 199 7.90 -12.94 -1.20
C THR A 199 8.39 -12.44 -2.55
N ARG A 200 9.38 -11.55 -2.53
CA ARG A 200 10.06 -11.09 -3.74
C ARG A 200 11.46 -11.66 -3.84
N ASP A 201 12.04 -11.64 -5.03
CA ASP A 201 13.40 -12.15 -5.23
C ASP A 201 14.40 -11.45 -4.32
N LYS A 202 15.17 -12.26 -3.59
CA LYS A 202 16.26 -11.84 -2.68
C LYS A 202 15.78 -10.96 -1.50
N GLU A 203 14.50 -11.01 -1.18
CA GLU A 203 13.90 -10.21 -0.10
C GLU A 203 13.14 -11.10 0.89
N PRO A 204 13.02 -10.70 2.17
CA PRO A 204 12.22 -11.41 3.14
C PRO A 204 10.74 -11.38 2.77
N SER A 205 9.99 -12.38 3.24
CA SER A 205 8.54 -12.40 3.06
C SER A 205 7.87 -11.27 3.84
N LEU A 206 6.89 -10.63 3.22
CA LEU A 206 6.07 -9.57 3.79
C LEU A 206 4.65 -10.09 4.00
N THR A 207 4.14 -9.97 5.22
CA THR A 207 2.73 -10.27 5.53
C THR A 207 1.95 -8.97 5.57
N LEU A 208 0.97 -8.84 4.68
CA LEU A 208 0.02 -7.74 4.62
C LEU A 208 -1.33 -8.24 5.13
N LEU A 209 -1.94 -7.49 6.04
CA LEU A 209 -3.22 -7.81 6.65
C LEU A 209 -4.18 -6.65 6.44
N PHE A 210 -5.33 -6.93 5.84
CA PHE A 210 -6.32 -5.93 5.45
C PHE A 210 -7.67 -6.27 6.07
N VAL A 211 -8.33 -5.28 6.66
CA VAL A 211 -9.74 -5.40 7.06
C VAL A 211 -10.62 -5.22 5.82
N VAL A 212 -11.70 -5.98 5.73
CA VAL A 212 -12.64 -5.92 4.59
C VAL A 212 -13.93 -5.25 5.00
N GLY A 213 -14.38 -4.31 4.17
CA GLY A 213 -15.50 -3.43 4.43
C GLY A 213 -15.25 -2.50 5.62
N ASN A 214 -16.32 -2.01 6.21
CA ASN A 214 -16.33 -1.15 7.39
C ASN A 214 -15.98 -1.88 8.70
N GLY A 215 -15.27 -3.01 8.61
CA GLY A 215 -15.12 -3.98 9.67
C GLY A 215 -16.44 -4.70 9.91
N ALA A 216 -16.39 -6.00 10.17
CA ALA A 216 -17.51 -6.66 10.80
C ALA A 216 -17.85 -5.87 12.07
N GLN A 217 -18.97 -5.15 12.08
CA GLN A 217 -19.64 -4.92 13.34
C GLN A 217 -19.93 -6.34 13.83
N PRO A 218 -19.29 -6.85 14.90
CA PRO A 218 -19.75 -8.09 15.48
C PRO A 218 -21.24 -7.88 15.69
N LYS A 219 -22.08 -8.80 15.20
CA LYS A 219 -23.50 -8.80 15.54
C LYS A 219 -23.52 -8.66 17.05
N GLN A 220 -23.94 -7.49 17.54
CA GLN A 220 -24.15 -7.31 18.96
C GLN A 220 -25.13 -8.42 19.30
N THR A 221 -24.66 -9.42 20.04
CA THR A 221 -25.56 -10.40 20.61
C THR A 221 -26.37 -9.56 21.57
N GLU A 222 -27.59 -9.19 21.18
CA GLU A 222 -28.54 -8.62 22.12
C GLU A 222 -28.53 -9.57 23.32
N PRO A 223 -28.19 -9.11 24.54
CA PRO A 223 -28.41 -9.95 25.69
C PRO A 223 -29.91 -10.24 25.69
N ILE A 224 -30.26 -11.50 25.49
CA ILE A 224 -31.61 -11.99 25.73
C ILE A 224 -31.82 -11.82 27.24
N ILE A 225 -32.27 -10.63 27.64
CA ILE A 225 -32.86 -10.45 28.96
C ILE A 225 -34.23 -11.10 28.86
N GLN A 226 -34.23 -12.42 29.10
CA GLN A 226 -35.47 -13.14 29.31
C GLN A 226 -35.97 -12.73 30.69
N VAL A 227 -36.78 -11.67 30.73
CA VAL A 227 -37.56 -11.34 31.92
C VAL A 227 -38.49 -12.54 32.14
N PRO A 228 -38.40 -13.25 33.28
CA PRO A 228 -39.33 -14.34 33.56
C PRO A 228 -40.69 -13.70 33.80
N THR A 229 -41.61 -13.80 32.83
CA THR A 229 -43.02 -13.53 33.06
C THR A 229 -43.61 -14.74 33.78
N GLY A 230 -43.25 -14.89 35.06
CA GLY A 230 -44.06 -15.66 35.99
C GLY A 230 -45.41 -14.95 36.22
N PRO A 231 -46.47 -15.67 36.62
CA PRO A 231 -47.77 -15.07 36.84
C PRO A 231 -47.67 -14.00 37.94
N VAL A 232 -48.13 -12.79 37.61
CA VAL A 232 -48.26 -11.67 38.55
C VAL A 232 -49.30 -12.07 39.59
N THR A 233 -48.87 -12.31 40.82
CA THR A 233 -49.78 -12.39 41.96
C THR A 233 -50.20 -10.97 42.34
N ASP A 234 -51.49 -10.67 42.22
CA ASP A 234 -52.08 -9.40 42.64
C ASP A 234 -51.80 -9.13 44.13
N GLY A 235 -51.00 -8.09 44.39
CA GLY A 235 -50.88 -7.44 45.70
C GLY A 235 -51.97 -6.37 45.89
N PRO A 236 -52.30 -5.99 47.12
CA PRO A 236 -53.59 -5.37 47.45
C PRO A 236 -53.75 -3.98 46.82
N THR A 237 -54.92 -3.78 46.21
CA THR A 237 -55.36 -2.54 45.57
C THR A 237 -55.29 -1.36 46.54
N ARG A 238 -54.48 -0.35 46.22
CA ARG A 238 -54.50 0.95 46.90
C ARG A 238 -55.76 1.71 46.45
N GLN A 239 -56.72 1.88 47.34
CA GLN A 239 -57.90 2.71 47.12
C GLN A 239 -57.49 4.20 47.05
N THR A 240 -57.91 4.87 45.98
CA THR A 240 -57.78 6.32 45.81
C THR A 240 -58.91 7.02 46.59
N PRO A 241 -58.66 8.10 47.35
CA PRO A 241 -59.72 8.78 48.09
C PRO A 241 -60.63 9.56 47.15
N VAL A 242 -61.94 9.41 47.33
CA VAL A 242 -62.99 10.20 46.66
C VAL A 242 -63.08 11.58 47.35
N ALA A 243 -63.11 12.65 46.55
CA ALA A 243 -63.24 14.02 47.02
C ALA A 243 -64.65 14.31 47.56
N PRO A 244 -64.81 15.11 48.64
CA PRO A 244 -66.11 15.42 49.22
C PRO A 244 -66.91 16.44 48.38
N PRO A 245 -68.26 16.41 48.43
CA PRO A 245 -69.11 17.32 47.67
C PRO A 245 -69.14 18.73 48.28
N MET A 246 -69.22 19.74 47.43
CA MET A 246 -69.30 21.16 47.83
C MET A 246 -70.68 21.50 48.42
N PRO A 247 -70.77 22.37 49.44
CA PRO A 247 -72.05 22.83 49.98
C PRO A 247 -72.73 23.84 49.05
N GLY A 248 -74.05 23.71 48.92
CA GLY A 248 -74.90 24.58 48.12
C GLY A 248 -74.97 26.02 48.63
N VAL A 249 -75.11 26.95 47.68
CA VAL A 249 -75.36 28.38 47.91
C VAL A 249 -76.88 28.59 48.12
N PRO A 250 -77.34 29.23 49.21
CA PRO A 250 -78.71 29.71 49.33
C PRO A 250 -78.89 31.09 48.68
N GLY A 251 -80.11 31.33 48.20
CA GLY A 251 -80.44 32.31 47.15
C GLY A 251 -80.38 33.80 47.50
N ALA A 252 -80.44 34.59 46.43
CA ALA A 252 -81.32 35.74 46.23
C ALA A 252 -81.58 35.89 44.72
#